data_AF-A0A354X6V6-F1
#
_entry.id   AF-A0A354X6V6-F1
#
_cell.length_a   1.000
_cell.length_b   1.000
_cell.length_c   1.000
_cell.angle_alpha   90.00
_cell.angle_beta   90.00
_cell.angle_gamma   90.00
#
_symmetry.space_group_name_H-M   'P 1'
#
loop_
_entity.id
_entity.type
_entity.pdbx_description
1 polymer ?
#
loop_
_entity_poly.entity_id
_entity_poly.type
_entity_poly.pdbx_seq_one_letter_code
_entity_poly.pdbx_strand_id
1 'polypeptide(L)'
;DVTADKRFGYLYKNEYGNIFLENRYTDFGNYYPYWTLRNLWCLSKYVPAQNLQIEFLNKWRNENIYKNDTFAPKSYDFEYLFAITMMAQPLAWMEAHNLPAEAFSLGKVIEKYRTIQQDIHKGDILPIGEKPDGRSWTGFQSLQDNQGYFLVFRELNDQANSMMKTWLKPGAKIRLKYLLGNGTDFEVTVNERGEVPFSLKTANHYGLYKYTIIK
;
A
#
# COMPACT_ATOMS: atom_id res chain seq x y z
N ASP A 1 5.84 3.55 19.76
CA ASP A 1 4.43 3.15 19.92
C ASP A 1 3.62 4.36 20.31
N VAL A 2 2.63 4.75 19.50
CA VAL A 2 1.69 5.85 19.81
C VAL A 2 0.24 5.37 19.89
N THR A 3 0.04 4.05 20.00
CA THR A 3 -1.28 3.41 19.99
C THR A 3 -1.97 3.43 21.36
N ALA A 4 -1.21 3.65 22.43
CA ALA A 4 -1.67 3.67 23.82
C ALA A 4 -1.50 5.06 24.47
N ASP A 5 -2.42 5.40 25.38
CA ASP A 5 -2.41 6.63 26.20
C ASP A 5 -2.45 7.96 25.39
N LYS A 6 -2.07 9.09 26.01
CA LYS A 6 -2.02 10.43 25.40
C LYS A 6 -1.06 10.41 24.20
N ARG A 7 -1.63 10.49 23.00
CA ARG A 7 -0.98 10.38 21.67
C ARG A 7 -0.04 11.55 21.31
N PHE A 8 0.79 11.98 22.25
CA PHE A 8 1.69 13.12 22.09
C PHE A 8 2.73 12.91 20.98
N GLY A 9 3.21 11.66 20.82
CA GLY A 9 4.15 11.30 19.76
C GLY A 9 3.58 11.49 18.35
N TYR A 10 2.29 11.21 18.15
CA TYR A 10 1.59 11.38 16.87
C TYR A 10 1.36 12.85 16.49
N LEU A 11 1.15 13.72 17.48
CA LEU A 11 0.82 15.14 17.24
C LEU A 11 2.06 16.05 17.17
N TYR A 12 3.15 15.71 17.86
CA TYR A 12 4.26 16.66 18.08
C TYR A 12 5.67 16.11 17.78
N LYS A 13 5.83 14.83 17.42
CA LYS A 13 7.16 14.21 17.26
C LYS A 13 7.31 13.39 15.97
N ASN A 14 6.70 13.85 14.89
CA ASN A 14 6.78 13.17 13.58
C ASN A 14 8.19 13.14 12.95
N GLU A 15 9.12 13.90 13.54
CA GLU A 15 10.53 14.00 13.12
C GLU A 15 11.44 12.96 13.80
N TYR A 16 10.93 12.21 14.79
CA TYR A 16 11.76 11.33 15.63
C TYR A 16 11.36 9.85 15.52
N GLY A 17 12.05 9.11 14.66
CA GLY A 17 11.98 7.64 14.57
C GLY A 17 10.67 7.10 13.98
N ASN A 18 10.51 5.77 14.06
CA ASN A 18 9.34 5.09 13.53
C ASN A 18 8.12 5.21 14.46
N ILE A 19 6.98 5.59 13.87
CA ILE A 19 5.71 5.78 14.56
C ILE A 19 4.83 4.55 14.33
N PHE A 20 4.80 3.65 15.31
CA PHE A 20 3.86 2.53 15.30
C PHE A 20 2.43 3.04 15.54
N LEU A 21 1.58 2.90 14.51
CA LEU A 21 0.36 3.69 14.33
C LEU A 21 -0.91 3.01 14.85
N GLU A 22 -1.03 1.70 14.69
CA GLU A 22 -2.29 1.00 14.94
C GLU A 22 -2.07 -0.33 15.65
N ASN A 23 -3.03 -0.66 16.53
CA ASN A 23 -3.11 -1.89 17.30
C ASN A 23 -4.31 -2.70 16.78
N ARG A 24 -4.19 -3.23 15.56
CA ARG A 24 -5.18 -4.12 14.95
C ARG A 24 -4.81 -5.56 15.27
N TYR A 25 -5.85 -6.36 15.53
CA TYR A 25 -5.72 -7.75 15.91
C TYR A 25 -6.84 -8.55 15.25
N THR A 26 -6.48 -9.72 14.72
CA THR A 26 -7.49 -10.67 14.26
C THR A 26 -8.29 -11.25 15.44
N ASP A 27 -7.72 -11.28 16.65
CA ASP A 27 -8.32 -11.77 17.90
C ASP A 27 -9.61 -11.05 18.30
N PHE A 28 -9.70 -9.76 17.96
CA PHE A 28 -10.86 -8.93 18.31
C PHE A 28 -11.72 -8.59 17.08
N GLY A 29 -11.42 -9.19 15.92
CA GLY A 29 -12.14 -8.91 14.68
C GLY A 29 -12.02 -7.46 14.21
N ASN A 30 -10.97 -6.73 14.63
CA ASN A 30 -10.82 -5.30 14.34
C ASN A 30 -9.76 -5.01 13.26
N TYR A 31 -9.11 -6.04 12.72
CA TYR A 31 -8.21 -5.96 11.56
C TYR A 31 -8.97 -6.24 10.27
N TYR A 32 -9.03 -5.23 9.40
CA TYR A 32 -9.48 -5.36 8.02
C TYR A 32 -8.44 -4.71 7.11
N PRO A 33 -7.96 -5.37 6.05
CA PRO A 33 -6.86 -4.84 5.24
C PRO A 33 -7.11 -3.44 4.68
N TYR A 34 -8.34 -3.15 4.25
CA TYR A 34 -8.71 -1.83 3.74
C TYR A 34 -8.74 -0.74 4.82
N TRP A 35 -8.92 -1.08 6.11
CA TRP A 35 -8.80 -0.11 7.20
C TRP A 35 -7.35 0.29 7.44
N THR A 36 -6.43 -0.67 7.43
CA THR A 36 -4.98 -0.40 7.51
C THR A 36 -4.53 0.46 6.33
N LEU A 37 -4.96 0.10 5.11
CA LEU A 37 -4.70 0.88 3.90
C LEU A 37 -5.29 2.30 3.99
N ARG A 38 -6.54 2.44 4.42
CA ARG A 38 -7.19 3.75 4.64
C ARG A 38 -6.45 4.61 5.64
N ASN A 39 -6.01 4.01 6.75
CA ASN A 39 -5.30 4.72 7.80
C ASN A 39 -3.99 5.30 7.25
N LEU A 40 -3.17 4.48 6.59
CA LEU A 40 -1.94 4.95 5.95
C LEU A 40 -2.22 6.03 4.87
N TRP A 41 -3.21 5.80 4.01
CA TRP A 41 -3.59 6.73 2.94
C TRP A 41 -4.06 8.10 3.45
N CYS A 42 -4.83 8.13 4.54
CA CYS A 42 -5.28 9.39 5.13
C CYS A 42 -4.12 10.17 5.75
N LEU A 43 -3.20 9.47 6.39
CA LEU A 43 -2.09 10.06 7.14
C LEU A 43 -0.94 10.53 6.26
N SER A 44 -0.70 9.87 5.12
CA SER A 44 0.36 10.26 4.19
C SER A 44 0.18 11.67 3.60
N LYS A 45 -0.99 12.30 3.80
CA LYS A 45 -1.24 13.71 3.48
C LYS A 45 -0.59 14.70 4.45
N TYR A 46 -0.27 14.24 5.65
CA TYR A 46 0.08 15.09 6.80
C TYR A 46 1.38 14.66 7.47
N VAL A 47 1.73 13.38 7.37
CA VAL A 47 2.92 12.78 7.98
C VAL A 47 3.68 12.01 6.90
N PRO A 48 5.02 12.13 6.82
CA PRO A 48 5.82 11.31 5.92
C PRO A 48 5.52 9.82 6.13
N ALA A 49 4.97 9.16 5.11
CA ALA A 49 4.52 7.78 5.21
C ALA A 49 5.66 6.83 5.62
N GLN A 50 6.87 7.10 5.15
CA GLN A 50 8.09 6.38 5.49
C GLN A 50 8.50 6.47 6.98
N ASN A 51 7.91 7.37 7.77
CA ASN A 51 8.11 7.41 9.23
C ASN A 51 7.08 6.57 9.98
N LEU A 52 6.00 6.13 9.32
CA LEU A 52 4.96 5.32 9.94
C LEU A 52 5.38 3.84 9.91
N GLN A 53 5.16 3.13 11.02
CA GLN A 53 5.28 1.67 11.06
C GLN A 53 3.88 1.07 10.98
N ILE A 54 3.65 0.31 9.91
CA ILE A 54 2.34 -0.25 9.56
C ILE A 54 2.43 -1.77 9.56
N GLU A 55 1.49 -2.39 10.24
CA GLU A 55 1.43 -3.82 10.43
C GLU A 55 0.69 -4.55 9.30
N PHE A 56 1.15 -5.75 8.99
CA PHE A 56 0.37 -6.77 8.33
C PHE A 56 0.38 -8.04 9.18
N LEU A 57 -0.76 -8.74 9.25
CA LEU A 57 -1.00 -9.83 10.19
C LEU A 57 -1.07 -11.19 9.50
N ASN A 58 -0.96 -12.27 10.27
CA ASN A 58 -1.26 -13.62 9.81
C ASN A 58 -2.75 -13.73 9.42
N LYS A 59 -3.03 -13.78 8.11
CA LYS A 59 -4.40 -13.82 7.56
C LYS A 59 -5.17 -15.11 7.82
N TRP A 60 -4.49 -16.18 8.20
CA TRP A 60 -5.07 -17.50 8.50
C TRP A 60 -5.46 -17.65 9.98
N ARG A 61 -5.13 -16.66 10.81
CA ARG A 61 -5.43 -16.69 12.24
C ARG A 61 -6.82 -16.15 12.52
N ASN A 62 -7.54 -16.80 13.45
CA ASN A 62 -8.85 -16.36 13.97
C ASN A 62 -9.95 -16.22 12.89
N GLU A 63 -9.92 -17.04 11.84
CA GLU A 63 -10.91 -16.99 10.75
C GLU A 63 -12.36 -17.12 11.24
N ASN A 64 -12.59 -17.91 12.29
CA ASN A 64 -13.89 -18.12 12.92
C ASN A 64 -14.52 -16.83 13.47
N ILE A 65 -13.72 -15.83 13.82
CA ILE A 65 -14.19 -14.52 14.31
C ILE A 65 -14.85 -13.72 13.19
N TYR A 66 -14.29 -13.81 11.98
CA TYR A 66 -14.74 -13.07 10.81
C TYR A 66 -15.89 -13.72 10.06
N LYS A 67 -16.23 -14.98 10.38
CA LYS A 67 -17.34 -15.74 9.76
C LYS A 67 -17.23 -15.70 8.22
N ASN A 68 -18.27 -15.21 7.53
CA ASN A 68 -18.34 -15.10 6.07
C ASN A 68 -18.14 -13.66 5.58
N ASP A 69 -17.49 -12.80 6.37
CA ASP A 69 -17.24 -11.41 5.98
C ASP A 69 -16.32 -11.38 4.74
N THR A 70 -16.79 -10.74 3.68
CA THR A 70 -16.07 -10.67 2.40
C THR A 70 -14.76 -9.89 2.53
N PHE A 71 -14.65 -8.97 3.48
CA PHE A 71 -13.46 -8.19 3.74
C PHE A 71 -12.56 -8.79 4.83
N ALA A 72 -12.85 -10.00 5.29
CA ALA A 72 -11.99 -10.72 6.23
C ALA A 72 -10.56 -10.86 5.68
N PRO A 73 -9.53 -10.86 6.55
CA PRO A 73 -8.13 -11.01 6.12
C PRO A 73 -7.88 -12.24 5.24
N LYS A 74 -8.58 -13.34 5.48
CA LYS A 74 -8.49 -14.58 4.69
C LYS A 74 -8.78 -14.36 3.21
N SER A 75 -9.63 -13.39 2.86
CA SER A 75 -10.08 -13.08 1.50
C SER A 75 -9.05 -12.34 0.64
N TYR A 76 -7.89 -12.01 1.19
CA TYR A 76 -6.82 -11.26 0.52
C TYR A 76 -5.57 -12.10 0.39
N ASP A 77 -4.79 -11.94 -0.68
CA ASP A 77 -3.48 -12.59 -0.75
C ASP A 77 -2.55 -12.06 0.34
N PHE A 78 -1.70 -12.93 0.88
CA PHE A 78 -0.78 -12.53 1.95
C PHE A 78 0.20 -11.45 1.45
N GLU A 79 0.56 -11.51 0.17
CA GLU A 79 1.33 -10.48 -0.51
C GLU A 79 0.61 -9.13 -0.58
N TYR A 80 -0.71 -9.11 -0.76
CA TYR A 80 -1.50 -7.88 -0.74
C TYR A 80 -1.43 -7.20 0.63
N LEU A 81 -1.47 -7.98 1.72
CA LEU A 81 -1.35 -7.44 3.08
C LEU A 81 0.02 -6.80 3.30
N PHE A 82 1.08 -7.43 2.82
CA PHE A 82 2.42 -6.82 2.84
C PHE A 82 2.49 -5.55 1.97
N ALA A 83 1.90 -5.59 0.76
CA ALA A 83 1.92 -4.47 -0.18
C ALA A 83 1.34 -3.19 0.43
N ILE A 84 0.26 -3.29 1.22
CA ILE A 84 -0.33 -2.14 1.95
C ILE A 84 0.72 -1.37 2.76
N THR A 85 1.74 -2.07 3.27
CA THR A 85 2.77 -1.49 4.15
C THR A 85 4.00 -0.95 3.43
N MET A 86 4.18 -1.22 2.13
CA MET A 86 5.40 -0.90 1.36
C MET A 86 5.73 0.60 1.27
N MET A 87 4.71 1.46 1.42
CA MET A 87 4.90 2.91 1.39
C MET A 87 5.19 3.51 2.77
N ALA A 88 5.26 2.64 3.78
CA ALA A 88 5.62 2.94 5.15
C ALA A 88 6.80 2.05 5.57
N GLN A 89 6.99 1.85 6.88
CA GLN A 89 7.88 0.82 7.43
C GLN A 89 7.07 -0.46 7.67
N PRO A 90 7.25 -1.52 6.86
CA PRO A 90 6.54 -2.78 7.04
C PRO A 90 6.84 -3.43 8.38
N LEU A 91 5.80 -3.86 9.09
CA LEU A 91 5.89 -4.67 10.30
C LEU A 91 5.11 -5.97 10.11
N ALA A 92 5.83 -7.10 10.09
CA ALA A 92 5.20 -8.41 10.18
C ALA A 92 4.73 -8.63 11.63
N TRP A 93 3.47 -8.34 11.92
CA TRP A 93 2.91 -8.44 13.26
C TRP A 93 2.26 -9.81 13.46
N MET A 94 3.11 -10.83 13.62
CA MET A 94 2.68 -12.22 13.75
C MET A 94 3.80 -13.14 14.26
N GLU A 95 3.40 -14.30 14.77
CA GLU A 95 4.31 -15.42 15.00
C GLU A 95 4.53 -16.21 13.70
N ALA A 96 5.80 -16.35 13.29
CA ALA A 96 6.14 -17.04 12.05
C ALA A 96 5.94 -18.57 12.11
N HIS A 97 5.97 -19.17 13.32
CA HIS A 97 5.85 -20.63 13.50
C HIS A 97 4.53 -21.21 12.97
N ASN A 98 3.44 -20.44 13.07
CA ASN A 98 2.09 -20.86 12.70
C ASN A 98 1.72 -20.48 11.25
N LEU A 99 2.71 -20.07 10.44
CA LEU A 99 2.46 -19.73 9.04
C LEU A 99 2.41 -20.99 8.17
N PRO A 100 1.41 -21.13 7.28
CA PRO A 100 1.36 -22.24 6.34
C PRO A 100 2.49 -22.13 5.30
N ALA A 101 2.80 -23.24 4.63
CA ALA A 101 3.87 -23.30 3.64
C ALA A 101 3.71 -22.23 2.51
N GLU A 102 2.48 -21.92 2.13
CA GLU A 102 2.17 -20.90 1.11
C GLU A 102 2.63 -19.48 1.50
N ALA A 103 2.72 -19.18 2.80
CA ALA A 103 3.14 -17.87 3.30
C ALA A 103 4.60 -17.55 2.96
N PHE A 104 5.47 -18.57 2.85
CA PHE A 104 6.90 -18.38 2.60
C PHE A 104 7.22 -17.88 1.18
N SER A 105 6.26 -17.97 0.26
CA SER A 105 6.36 -17.34 -1.06
C SER A 105 6.58 -15.83 -0.97
N LEU A 106 6.07 -15.19 0.10
CA LEU A 106 6.24 -13.77 0.38
C LEU A 106 7.71 -13.36 0.55
N GLY A 107 8.59 -14.28 1.00
CA GLY A 107 10.00 -13.99 1.22
C GLY A 107 10.69 -13.40 -0.02
N LYS A 108 10.41 -13.96 -1.21
CA LYS A 108 10.97 -13.48 -2.48
C LYS A 108 10.49 -12.07 -2.83
N VAL A 109 9.25 -11.75 -2.48
CA VAL A 109 8.65 -10.42 -2.71
C VAL A 109 9.30 -9.40 -1.78
N ILE A 110 9.48 -9.75 -0.50
CA ILE A 110 10.18 -8.93 0.48
C ILE A 110 11.62 -8.67 0.04
N GLU A 111 12.34 -9.70 -0.40
CA GLU A 111 13.71 -9.57 -0.91
C GLU A 111 13.78 -8.57 -2.07
N LYS A 112 12.90 -8.71 -3.07
CA LYS A 112 12.82 -7.79 -4.20
C LYS A 112 12.44 -6.38 -3.77
N TYR A 113 11.47 -6.21 -2.89
CA TYR A 113 11.08 -4.91 -2.34
C TYR A 113 12.26 -4.24 -1.60
N ARG A 114 13.02 -4.97 -0.79
CA ARG A 114 14.18 -4.42 -0.06
C ARG A 114 15.24 -3.80 -0.99
N THR A 115 15.37 -4.29 -2.23
CA THR A 115 16.29 -3.69 -3.22
C THR A 115 15.89 -2.28 -3.68
N ILE A 116 14.61 -1.92 -3.55
CA ILE A 116 14.05 -0.64 -4.02
C ILE A 116 13.49 0.23 -2.89
N GLN A 117 13.27 -0.34 -1.70
CA GLN A 117 12.67 0.33 -0.54
C GLN A 117 13.33 1.68 -0.23
N GLN A 118 14.67 1.71 -0.20
CA GLN A 118 15.40 2.94 0.09
C GLN A 118 15.16 4.04 -0.96
N ASP A 119 14.98 3.69 -2.24
CA ASP A 119 14.70 4.66 -3.30
C ASP A 119 13.24 5.15 -3.22
N ILE A 120 12.30 4.26 -2.90
CA ILE A 120 10.90 4.62 -2.63
C ILE A 120 10.82 5.61 -1.46
N HIS A 121 11.52 5.35 -0.36
CA HIS A 121 11.43 6.15 0.88
C HIS A 121 12.20 7.47 0.82
N LYS A 122 12.99 7.71 -0.24
CA LYS A 122 13.61 9.02 -0.52
C LYS A 122 12.65 10.03 -1.13
N GLY A 123 11.58 9.56 -1.78
CA GLY A 123 10.61 10.44 -2.41
C GLY A 123 9.53 10.94 -1.44
N ASP A 124 8.80 11.95 -1.87
CA ASP A 124 7.61 12.41 -1.18
C ASP A 124 6.48 11.43 -1.44
N ILE A 125 6.10 10.66 -0.42
CA ILE A 125 5.07 9.62 -0.53
C ILE A 125 3.69 10.23 -0.27
N LEU A 126 2.91 10.42 -1.34
CA LEU A 126 1.59 11.03 -1.30
C LEU A 126 0.51 10.04 -1.75
N PRO A 127 -0.73 10.16 -1.22
CA PRO A 127 -1.83 9.31 -1.65
C PRO A 127 -2.29 9.66 -3.07
N ILE A 128 -2.76 8.66 -3.81
CA ILE A 128 -3.38 8.79 -5.13
C ILE A 128 -4.68 7.99 -5.21
N GLY A 129 -5.49 8.26 -6.22
CA GLY A 129 -6.81 7.63 -6.38
C GLY A 129 -7.81 8.02 -5.30
N GLU A 130 -8.77 7.14 -5.06
CA GLU A 130 -9.85 7.33 -4.08
C GLU A 130 -9.42 6.88 -2.68
N LYS A 131 -10.11 7.37 -1.66
CA LYS A 131 -9.86 6.95 -0.27
C LYS A 131 -10.27 5.47 -0.13
N PRO A 132 -9.37 4.58 0.34
CA PRO A 132 -9.66 3.15 0.46
C PRO A 132 -10.94 2.88 1.25
N ASP A 133 -11.78 1.97 0.79
CA ASP A 133 -13.04 1.58 1.44
C ASP A 133 -13.38 0.09 1.31
N GLY A 134 -12.42 -0.70 0.81
CA GLY A 134 -12.61 -2.09 0.47
C GLY A 134 -13.09 -2.28 -0.97
N ARG A 135 -13.40 -1.21 -1.72
CA ARG A 135 -13.93 -1.25 -3.09
C ARG A 135 -13.32 -0.22 -4.03
N SER A 136 -12.45 0.68 -3.57
CA SER A 136 -11.87 1.75 -4.38
C SER A 136 -10.72 1.30 -5.30
N TRP A 137 -10.39 2.17 -6.25
CA TRP A 137 -9.06 2.25 -6.83
C TRP A 137 -8.24 3.29 -6.07
N THR A 138 -7.14 2.86 -5.46
CA THR A 138 -6.40 3.67 -4.49
C THR A 138 -4.91 3.38 -4.54
N GLY A 139 -4.09 4.16 -3.85
CA GLY A 139 -2.67 3.88 -3.77
C GLY A 139 -1.84 5.06 -3.30
N PHE A 140 -0.56 4.97 -3.64
CA PHE A 140 0.46 5.95 -3.30
C PHE A 140 1.36 6.24 -4.49
N GLN A 141 1.91 7.44 -4.48
CA GLN A 141 2.97 7.86 -5.36
C GLN A 141 4.15 8.31 -4.49
N SER A 142 5.33 7.71 -4.69
CA SER A 142 6.59 8.27 -4.20
C SER A 142 7.15 9.19 -5.29
N LEU A 143 7.16 10.49 -5.04
CA LEU A 143 7.60 11.51 -5.98
C LEU A 143 9.08 11.83 -5.81
N GLN A 144 9.79 11.82 -6.93
CA GLN A 144 11.10 12.46 -7.10
C GLN A 144 11.05 13.34 -8.35
N ASP A 145 12.13 14.05 -8.67
CA ASP A 145 12.15 15.08 -9.74
C ASP A 145 11.68 14.55 -11.11
N ASN A 146 12.38 13.56 -11.66
CA ASN A 146 12.13 13.00 -13.01
C ASN A 146 11.77 11.52 -12.99
N GLN A 147 11.56 10.95 -11.82
CA GLN A 147 11.20 9.55 -11.62
C GLN A 147 10.40 9.40 -10.34
N GLY A 148 9.96 8.19 -10.06
CA GLY A 148 9.34 7.85 -8.80
C GLY A 148 8.70 6.49 -8.86
N TYR A 149 7.78 6.24 -7.94
CA TYR A 149 7.10 4.97 -7.84
C TYR A 149 5.60 5.16 -7.71
N PHE A 150 4.85 4.25 -8.31
CA PHE A 150 3.41 4.09 -8.07
C PHE A 150 3.17 2.75 -7.41
N LEU A 151 2.46 2.75 -6.30
CA LEU A 151 1.85 1.57 -5.72
C LEU A 151 0.35 1.73 -5.82
N VAL A 152 -0.29 0.96 -6.70
CA VAL A 152 -1.72 1.03 -6.96
C VAL A 152 -2.41 -0.23 -6.46
N PHE A 153 -3.62 -0.06 -5.95
CA PHE A 153 -4.49 -1.13 -5.47
C PHE A 153 -5.83 -1.04 -6.18
N ARG A 154 -6.31 -2.18 -6.65
CA ARG A 154 -7.72 -2.40 -6.95
C ARG A 154 -8.30 -3.20 -5.80
N GLU A 155 -9.17 -2.58 -5.01
CA GLU A 155 -9.93 -3.28 -3.96
C GLU A 155 -11.09 -4.09 -4.60
N LEU A 156 -12.09 -4.49 -3.81
CA LEU A 156 -13.17 -5.37 -4.27
C LEU A 156 -14.24 -4.63 -5.09
N ASN A 157 -13.95 -4.42 -6.38
CA ASN A 157 -14.86 -3.85 -7.37
C ASN A 157 -14.80 -4.60 -8.71
N ASP A 158 -15.73 -4.28 -9.61
CA ASP A 158 -15.85 -4.89 -10.95
C ASP A 158 -15.11 -4.09 -12.05
N GLN A 159 -14.44 -3.00 -11.70
CA GLN A 159 -13.75 -2.13 -12.63
C GLN A 159 -12.28 -2.54 -12.76
N ALA A 160 -11.97 -3.35 -13.78
CA ALA A 160 -10.60 -3.82 -14.03
C ALA A 160 -9.62 -2.72 -14.48
N ASN A 161 -10.13 -1.54 -14.83
CA ASN A 161 -9.34 -0.39 -15.23
C ASN A 161 -9.85 0.86 -14.51
N SER A 162 -8.94 1.78 -14.19
CA SER A 162 -9.31 3.09 -13.64
C SER A 162 -8.33 4.17 -14.06
N MET A 163 -8.86 5.39 -14.24
CA MET A 163 -8.06 6.61 -14.36
C MET A 163 -7.79 7.13 -12.96
N MET A 164 -6.56 6.95 -12.46
CA MET A 164 -6.20 7.37 -11.12
C MET A 164 -5.57 8.75 -11.14
N LYS A 165 -6.12 9.68 -10.35
CA LYS A 165 -5.51 11.00 -10.14
C LYS A 165 -4.13 10.85 -9.50
N THR A 166 -3.13 11.46 -10.11
CA THR A 166 -1.73 11.47 -9.67
C THR A 166 -1.25 12.88 -9.36
N TRP A 167 0.00 13.01 -8.92
CA TRP A 167 0.67 14.29 -8.68
C TRP A 167 1.54 14.75 -9.86
N LEU A 168 1.45 14.06 -11.00
CA LEU A 168 2.16 14.44 -12.21
C LEU A 168 1.44 15.58 -12.94
N LYS A 169 2.22 16.41 -13.62
CA LYS A 169 1.67 17.51 -14.44
C LYS A 169 0.93 16.94 -15.66
N PRO A 170 -0.23 17.51 -16.02
CA PRO A 170 -0.88 17.21 -17.29
C PRO A 170 0.08 17.34 -18.48
N GLY A 171 -0.03 16.42 -19.43
CA GLY A 171 0.84 16.38 -20.61
C GLY A 171 2.22 15.75 -20.39
N ALA A 172 2.61 15.42 -19.15
CA ALA A 172 3.85 14.71 -18.90
C ALA A 172 3.80 13.32 -19.55
N LYS A 173 4.80 12.98 -20.37
CA LYS A 173 4.97 11.63 -20.89
C LYS A 173 5.77 10.82 -19.89
N ILE A 174 5.27 9.67 -19.48
CA ILE A 174 5.92 8.79 -18.53
C ILE A 174 6.05 7.37 -19.08
N ARG A 175 7.14 6.70 -18.70
CA ARG A 175 7.32 5.26 -18.86
C ARG A 175 7.21 4.61 -17.50
N LEU A 176 6.34 3.62 -17.37
CA LEU A 176 6.18 2.81 -16.18
C LEU A 176 6.78 1.43 -16.43
N LYS A 177 7.69 1.03 -15.54
CA LYS A 177 8.25 -0.31 -15.44
C LYS A 177 7.60 -1.02 -14.26
N TYR A 178 6.92 -2.12 -14.53
CA TYR A 178 6.32 -3.01 -13.54
C TYR A 178 7.41 -3.70 -12.71
N LEU A 179 7.19 -3.78 -11.39
CA LEU A 179 8.13 -4.32 -10.43
C LEU A 179 7.54 -5.47 -9.59
N LEU A 180 6.37 -5.30 -8.96
CA LEU A 180 5.78 -6.29 -8.04
C LEU A 180 4.24 -6.31 -8.15
N GLY A 181 3.63 -7.43 -7.76
CA GLY A 181 2.19 -7.65 -7.81
C GLY A 181 1.70 -8.05 -9.20
N ASN A 182 0.77 -7.29 -9.76
CA ASN A 182 0.19 -7.53 -11.07
C ASN A 182 0.34 -6.27 -11.92
N GLY A 183 0.70 -6.46 -13.19
CA GLY A 183 0.87 -5.37 -14.12
C GLY A 183 1.77 -5.73 -15.28
N THR A 184 1.93 -4.76 -16.17
CA THR A 184 2.88 -4.81 -17.30
C THR A 184 3.54 -3.45 -17.44
N ASP A 185 4.66 -3.40 -18.15
CA ASP A 185 5.27 -2.13 -18.53
C ASP A 185 4.36 -1.39 -19.52
N PHE A 186 4.30 -0.06 -19.43
CA PHE A 186 3.59 0.77 -20.39
C PHE A 186 4.10 2.21 -20.40
N GLU A 187 3.82 2.93 -21.50
CA GLU A 187 4.02 4.37 -21.60
C GLU A 187 2.67 5.07 -21.72
N VAL A 188 2.57 6.27 -21.15
CA VAL A 188 1.36 7.08 -21.22
C VAL A 188 1.69 8.56 -21.09
N THR A 189 0.86 9.40 -21.70
CA THR A 189 0.80 10.83 -21.43
C THR A 189 -0.27 11.09 -20.37
N VAL A 190 0.10 11.78 -19.30
CA VAL A 190 -0.81 12.18 -18.22
C VAL A 190 -1.91 13.08 -18.81
N ASN A 191 -3.17 12.78 -18.51
CA ASN A 191 -4.29 13.53 -19.10
C ASN A 191 -4.42 14.93 -18.50
N GLU A 192 -5.36 15.73 -19.03
CA GLU A 192 -5.64 17.10 -18.59
C GLU A 192 -6.02 17.21 -17.11
N ARG A 193 -6.48 16.12 -16.48
CA ARG A 193 -6.87 16.05 -15.07
C ARG A 193 -5.76 15.54 -14.15
N GLY A 194 -4.57 15.27 -14.68
CA GLY A 194 -3.46 14.70 -13.91
C GLY A 194 -3.61 13.20 -13.64
N GLU A 195 -4.43 12.49 -14.43
CA GLU A 195 -4.75 11.08 -14.22
C GLU A 195 -3.93 10.16 -15.13
N VAL A 196 -3.65 8.96 -14.61
CA VAL A 196 -2.93 7.87 -15.29
C VAL A 196 -3.83 6.62 -15.32
N PRO A 197 -3.95 5.93 -16.47
CA PRO A 197 -4.68 4.68 -16.57
C PRO A 197 -3.90 3.55 -15.91
N PHE A 198 -4.56 2.80 -15.04
CA PHE A 198 -4.06 1.54 -14.50
C PHE A 198 -5.03 0.39 -14.78
N SER A 199 -4.48 -0.82 -14.91
CA SER A 199 -5.24 -2.05 -15.18
C SER A 199 -4.78 -3.18 -14.26
N LEU A 200 -5.74 -3.75 -13.53
CA LEU A 200 -5.56 -4.89 -12.63
C LEU A 200 -6.76 -5.81 -12.85
N LYS A 201 -6.56 -6.95 -13.51
CA LYS A 201 -7.67 -7.84 -13.92
C LYS A 201 -8.38 -8.49 -12.74
N THR A 202 -7.65 -8.77 -11.67
CA THR A 202 -8.18 -9.40 -10.46
C THR A 202 -8.44 -8.33 -9.40
N ALA A 203 -9.56 -8.44 -8.69
CA ALA A 203 -9.85 -7.60 -7.53
C ALA A 203 -8.97 -7.97 -6.33
N ASN A 204 -8.85 -7.09 -5.33
CA ASN A 204 -7.96 -7.25 -4.17
C ASN A 204 -6.51 -7.56 -4.58
N HIS A 205 -6.03 -6.86 -5.59
CA HIS A 205 -4.66 -6.97 -6.11
C HIS A 205 -4.01 -5.60 -6.18
N TYR A 206 -2.69 -5.61 -6.35
CA TYR A 206 -1.88 -4.41 -6.39
C TYR A 206 -0.88 -4.47 -7.55
N GLY A 207 -0.34 -3.31 -7.91
CA GLY A 207 0.79 -3.19 -8.84
C GLY A 207 1.77 -2.15 -8.32
N LEU A 208 3.05 -2.51 -8.25
CA LEU A 208 4.14 -1.59 -7.97
C LEU A 208 4.91 -1.30 -9.26
N TYR A 209 5.07 -0.03 -9.58
CA TYR A 209 5.74 0.45 -10.78
C TYR A 209 6.80 1.47 -10.41
N LYS A 210 7.94 1.44 -11.11
CA LYS A 210 8.85 2.60 -11.20
C LYS A 210 8.46 3.40 -12.43
N TYR A 211 8.26 4.71 -12.29
CA TYR A 211 8.03 5.58 -13.43
C TYR A 211 9.22 6.51 -13.67
N THR A 212 9.40 6.90 -14.94
CA THR A 212 10.36 7.93 -15.36
C THR A 212 9.66 8.90 -16.31
N ILE A 213 9.85 10.20 -16.11
CA ILE A 213 9.34 11.23 -17.02
C ILE A 213 10.25 11.29 -18.25
N ILE A 214 9.66 11.09 -19.42
CA ILE A 214 10.33 11.13 -20.71
C ILE A 214 10.23 12.56 -21.24
N LYS A 215 11.37 13.12 -21.66
CA LYS A 215 11.42 14.41 -22.35
C LYS A 215 11.04 14.28 -23.83
#